data_AF-A0A7S1G2R7-F1
#
_entry.id   AF-A0A7S1G2R7-F1
#
_cell.length_a   1.000
_cell.length_b   1.000
_cell.length_c   1.000
_cell.angle_alpha   90.00
_cell.angle_beta   90.00
_cell.angle_gamma   90.00
#
_symmetry.space_group_name_H-M   'P 1'
#
loop_
_entity.id
_entity.type
_entity.pdbx_description
1 polymer ?
#
loop_
_entity_poly.entity_id
_entity_poly.type
_entity_poly.pdbx_seq_one_letter_code
_entity_poly.pdbx_strand_id
1 'polypeptide(L)'
;VLALPKGRELLARSVEGGMLPHPAACRVMAPALTALWHGGEHATPVSTKCKSEDRLLLAFCRVVRLVHPAFEMQHVMDCVDRAVGGRNSVLSAEKLRDTLGRGMMRVEMLMALLSRGNEICRNSNNDKGGNNTVDHNVAEAWAERERIFMGMIGSVQ
;
A
#
# COMPACT_ATOMS: atom_id res chain seq x y z
N VAL A 1 0.82 9.87 15.80
CA VAL A 1 -0.51 10.31 15.30
C VAL A 1 -1.38 9.14 14.85
N LEU A 2 -0.95 8.31 13.88
CA LEU A 2 -1.77 7.19 13.35
C LEU A 2 -1.97 5.99 14.30
N ALA A 3 -1.29 5.97 15.45
CA ALA A 3 -1.59 5.04 16.54
C ALA A 3 -2.96 5.32 17.19
N LEU A 4 -3.51 6.54 17.02
CA LEU A 4 -4.79 6.95 17.57
C LEU A 4 -5.90 6.86 16.51
N PRO A 5 -7.09 6.32 16.83
CA PRO A 5 -8.22 6.26 15.89
C PRO A 5 -8.59 7.62 15.28
N LYS A 6 -8.58 8.70 16.09
CA LYS A 6 -8.81 10.07 15.62
C LYS A 6 -7.77 10.53 14.60
N GLY A 7 -6.50 10.12 14.75
CA GLY A 7 -5.46 10.44 13.78
C GLY A 7 -5.68 9.75 12.44
N ARG A 8 -6.16 8.50 12.45
CA ARG A 8 -6.52 7.75 11.24
C ARG A 8 -7.72 8.37 10.54
N GLU A 9 -8.74 8.72 11.30
CA GLU A 9 -9.97 9.37 10.83
C GLU A 9 -9.69 10.73 10.19
N LEU A 10 -8.87 11.58 10.83
CA LEU A 10 -8.48 12.88 10.27
C LEU A 10 -7.72 12.74 8.95
N LEU A 11 -6.79 11.78 8.87
CA LEU A 11 -6.07 11.52 7.63
C LEU A 11 -7.01 11.00 6.54
N ALA A 12 -7.90 10.07 6.87
CA ALA A 12 -8.89 9.54 5.92
C ALA A 12 -9.75 10.66 5.34
N ARG A 13 -10.30 11.55 6.19
CA ARG A 13 -11.08 12.71 5.73
C ARG A 13 -10.28 13.70 4.91
N SER A 14 -9.00 13.89 5.23
CA SER A 14 -8.12 14.80 4.48
C SER A 14 -7.85 14.27 3.07
N VAL A 15 -7.72 12.95 2.91
CA VAL A 15 -7.58 12.27 1.61
C VAL A 15 -8.92 12.30 0.85
N GLU A 16 -10.01 11.88 1.49
CA GLU A 16 -11.35 11.84 0.90
C GLU A 16 -11.83 13.23 0.43
N GLY A 17 -11.61 14.26 1.25
CA GLY A 17 -12.03 15.63 0.98
C GLY A 17 -11.11 16.40 0.03
N GLY A 18 -10.05 15.78 -0.48
CA GLY A 18 -9.08 16.44 -1.38
C GLY A 18 -8.27 17.56 -0.72
N MET A 19 -8.28 17.66 0.62
CA MET A 19 -7.44 18.60 1.36
C MET A 19 -5.95 18.28 1.21
N LEU A 20 -5.64 17.00 0.99
CA LEU A 20 -4.30 16.54 0.67
C LEU A 20 -4.18 16.39 -0.85
N PRO A 21 -3.33 17.20 -1.54
CA PRO A 21 -3.10 17.05 -2.97
C PRO A 21 -2.65 15.63 -3.31
N HIS A 22 -3.08 15.12 -4.47
CA HIS A 22 -2.84 13.74 -4.86
C HIS A 22 -1.37 13.27 -4.69
N PRO A 23 -0.34 14.02 -5.15
CA PRO A 23 1.05 13.61 -4.95
C PRO A 23 1.45 13.50 -3.47
N ALA A 24 0.91 14.37 -2.62
CA ALA A 24 1.15 14.31 -1.18
C ALA A 24 0.46 13.08 -0.56
N ALA A 25 -0.75 12.73 -1.02
CA ALA A 25 -1.45 11.51 -0.60
C ALA A 25 -0.65 10.24 -0.96
N CYS A 26 0.01 10.20 -2.13
CA CYS A 26 0.89 9.10 -2.52
C CYS A 26 2.09 8.99 -1.56
N ARG A 27 2.76 10.10 -1.26
CA ARG A 27 3.97 10.12 -0.42
C ARG A 27 3.71 9.71 1.03
N VAL A 28 2.56 10.07 1.59
CA VAL A 28 2.23 9.70 2.98
C VAL A 28 1.77 8.25 3.13
N MET A 29 1.46 7.56 2.04
CA MET A 29 0.85 6.24 2.07
C MET A 29 1.81 5.18 2.65
N ALA A 30 3.03 5.08 2.14
CA ALA A 30 4.01 4.11 2.62
C ALA A 30 4.31 4.22 4.12
N PRO A 31 4.64 5.41 4.69
CA PRO A 31 4.82 5.55 6.14
C PRO A 31 3.51 5.34 6.93
N ALA A 32 2.35 5.66 6.36
CA ALA A 32 1.07 5.37 6.99
C ALA A 32 0.80 3.86 7.10
N LEU A 33 1.07 3.09 6.03
CA LEU A 33 0.97 1.62 6.05
C LEU A 33 1.92 1.02 7.08
N THR A 34 3.17 1.50 7.17
CA THR A 34 4.09 1.07 8.23
C THR A 34 3.50 1.33 9.61
N ALA A 35 2.93 2.51 9.85
CA ALA A 35 2.37 2.87 11.13
C ALA A 35 1.09 2.11 11.48
N LEU A 36 0.26 1.75 10.49
CA LEU A 36 -0.97 0.99 10.69
C LEU A 36 -0.69 -0.48 10.96
N TRP A 37 0.26 -1.07 10.23
CA TRP A 37 0.47 -2.52 10.25
C TRP A 37 1.55 -2.95 11.22
N HIS A 38 2.53 -2.07 11.50
CA HIS A 38 3.68 -2.34 12.40
C HIS A 38 3.79 -1.35 13.57
N GLY A 39 2.88 -0.37 13.67
CA GLY A 39 2.81 0.53 14.83
C GLY A 39 2.29 -0.22 16.04
N GLY A 40 3.14 -0.36 17.05
CA GLY A 40 3.01 -1.29 18.18
C GLY A 40 1.67 -1.31 18.94
N GLU A 41 1.52 -2.42 19.65
CA GLU A 41 0.43 -2.79 20.55
C GLU A 41 0.17 -1.72 21.62
N HIS A 42 -0.68 -0.74 21.34
CA HIS A 42 -1.33 -0.01 22.42
C HIS A 42 -2.82 -0.33 22.47
N ALA A 43 -3.22 -0.70 23.68
CA ALA A 43 -4.46 -1.33 24.07
C ALA A 43 -5.65 -0.39 23.84
N THR A 44 -6.39 -0.64 22.77
CA THR A 44 -7.78 -0.18 22.66
C THR A 44 -8.61 -1.33 22.13
N PRO A 45 -9.84 -1.51 22.63
CA PRO A 45 -10.66 -2.68 22.36
C PRO A 45 -10.83 -2.92 20.85
N VAL A 46 -10.66 -4.19 20.47
CA VAL A 46 -10.56 -4.73 19.09
C VAL A 46 -11.63 -4.18 18.13
N SER A 47 -12.82 -3.85 18.63
CA SER A 47 -13.96 -3.37 17.83
C SER A 47 -13.77 -1.98 17.19
N THR A 48 -13.01 -1.07 17.80
CA THR A 48 -12.81 0.31 17.27
C THR A 48 -11.52 0.47 16.45
N LYS A 49 -10.55 -0.45 16.61
CA LYS A 49 -9.32 -0.48 15.81
C LYS A 49 -9.60 -0.71 14.32
N CYS A 50 -10.50 -1.65 14.00
CA CYS A 50 -10.84 -1.97 12.61
C CYS A 50 -11.47 -0.78 11.87
N LYS A 51 -12.53 -0.17 12.38
CA LYS A 51 -13.32 0.79 11.58
C LYS A 51 -12.53 2.01 11.08
N SER A 52 -11.70 2.61 11.95
CA SER A 52 -10.91 3.79 11.58
C SER A 52 -9.72 3.47 10.69
N GLU A 53 -9.17 2.26 10.82
CA GLU A 53 -8.13 1.75 9.93
C GLU A 53 -8.72 1.40 8.56
N ASP A 54 -9.80 0.63 8.54
CA ASP A 54 -10.50 0.21 7.32
C ASP A 54 -10.92 1.42 6.49
N ARG A 55 -11.41 2.49 7.12
CA ARG A 55 -11.74 3.74 6.42
C ARG A 55 -10.51 4.39 5.80
N LEU A 56 -9.40 4.49 6.53
CA LEU A 56 -8.17 5.06 6.01
C LEU A 56 -7.59 4.21 4.86
N LEU A 57 -7.61 2.89 5.00
CA LEU A 57 -7.21 1.96 3.95
C LEU A 57 -8.12 2.09 2.72
N LEU A 58 -9.43 2.22 2.90
CA LEU A 58 -10.38 2.45 1.82
C LEU A 58 -10.11 3.78 1.09
N ALA A 59 -9.82 4.85 1.83
CA ALA A 59 -9.44 6.14 1.26
C ALA A 59 -8.16 6.01 0.40
N PHE A 60 -7.16 5.27 0.89
CA PHE A 60 -5.95 4.99 0.10
C PHE A 60 -6.21 4.08 -1.11
N CYS A 61 -7.03 3.04 -1.00
CA CYS A 61 -7.43 2.22 -2.13
C CYS A 61 -8.04 3.07 -3.25
N ARG A 62 -8.88 4.05 -2.89
CA ARG A 62 -9.47 4.99 -3.86
C ARG A 62 -8.41 5.82 -4.56
N VAL A 63 -7.40 6.33 -3.84
CA VAL A 63 -6.26 7.04 -4.43
C VAL A 63 -5.50 6.16 -5.41
N VAL A 64 -5.17 4.93 -5.01
CA VAL A 64 -4.43 3.97 -5.86
C VAL A 64 -5.21 3.61 -7.13
N ARG A 65 -6.54 3.55 -7.05
CA ARG A 65 -7.45 3.17 -8.15
C ARG A 65 -7.96 4.35 -8.98
N LEU A 66 -7.45 5.57 -8.79
CA LEU A 66 -7.78 6.67 -9.68
C LEU A 66 -7.32 6.37 -11.12
N VAL A 67 -7.96 7.00 -12.10
CA VAL A 67 -7.65 6.80 -13.54
C VAL A 67 -6.26 7.34 -13.90
N HIS A 68 -5.87 8.45 -13.28
CA HIS A 68 -4.55 9.07 -13.46
C HIS A 68 -3.92 9.40 -12.10
N PRO A 69 -3.58 8.39 -11.30
CA PRO A 69 -2.95 8.64 -10.05
C PRO A 69 -1.49 9.07 -10.33
N ALA A 70 -1.04 10.15 -9.68
CA ALA A 70 0.37 10.57 -9.63
C ALA A 70 1.27 9.57 -8.85
N PHE A 71 0.94 8.28 -8.92
CA PHE A 71 1.54 7.18 -8.19
C PHE A 71 2.58 6.52 -9.09
N GLU A 72 3.83 6.97 -8.96
CA GLU A 72 4.96 6.40 -9.70
C GLU A 72 5.35 5.03 -9.15
N MET A 73 6.07 4.25 -9.97
CA MET A 73 6.45 2.88 -9.64
C MET A 73 7.25 2.77 -8.33
N GLN A 74 8.12 3.74 -8.06
CA GLN A 74 8.92 3.80 -6.84
C GLN A 74 8.02 3.91 -5.58
N HIS A 75 6.91 4.65 -5.67
CA HIS A 75 5.96 4.77 -4.57
C HIS A 75 5.19 3.46 -4.33
N VAL A 76 4.86 2.72 -5.39
CA VAL A 76 4.25 1.38 -5.27
C VAL A 76 5.20 0.44 -4.54
N MET A 77 6.45 0.36 -4.99
CA MET A 77 7.45 -0.52 -4.37
C MET A 77 7.67 -0.17 -2.90
N ASP A 78 7.83 1.12 -2.56
CA ASP A 78 7.99 1.54 -1.16
C ASP A 78 6.76 1.21 -0.31
N CYS A 79 5.54 1.39 -0.85
CA CYS A 79 4.31 1.02 -0.13
C CYS A 79 4.26 -0.48 0.16
N VAL A 80 4.58 -1.31 -0.83
CA VAL A 80 4.55 -2.78 -0.72
C VAL A 80 5.65 -3.30 0.22
N ASP A 81 6.88 -2.82 0.07
CA ASP A 81 8.02 -3.20 0.91
C ASP A 81 7.75 -2.85 2.38
N ARG A 82 7.20 -1.65 2.64
CA ARG A 82 6.87 -1.19 4.01
C ARG A 82 5.63 -1.83 4.61
N ALA A 83 4.65 -2.15 3.77
CA ALA A 83 3.47 -2.91 4.16
C ALA A 83 3.89 -4.25 4.79
N VAL A 84 4.81 -4.98 4.17
CA VAL A 84 5.11 -6.35 4.59
C VAL A 84 6.36 -6.46 5.46
N GLY A 85 7.42 -5.75 5.10
CA GLY A 85 8.70 -5.77 5.83
C GLY A 85 8.79 -4.78 6.99
N GLY A 86 7.81 -3.87 7.11
CA GLY A 86 7.81 -2.82 8.14
C GLY A 86 8.97 -1.83 7.96
N ARG A 87 9.59 -1.42 9.07
CA ARG A 87 10.71 -0.44 9.04
C ARG A 87 12.04 -1.02 8.58
N ASN A 88 12.22 -2.33 8.71
CA ASN A 88 13.48 -3.02 8.40
C ASN A 88 13.44 -3.69 7.02
N SER A 89 12.31 -3.59 6.29
CA SER A 89 12.08 -4.17 4.95
C SER A 89 12.39 -5.67 4.81
N VAL A 90 12.50 -6.41 5.92
CA VAL A 90 12.73 -7.86 5.88
C VAL A 90 11.37 -8.55 5.69
N LEU A 91 11.14 -9.02 4.46
CA LEU A 91 9.95 -9.78 4.09
C LEU A 91 9.93 -11.14 4.82
N SER A 92 8.79 -11.48 5.42
CA SER A 92 8.57 -12.77 6.07
C SER A 92 7.12 -13.22 5.82
N ALA A 93 6.94 -14.46 5.38
CA ALA A 93 5.62 -15.04 5.14
C ALA A 93 4.76 -15.06 6.41
N GLU A 94 5.36 -15.26 7.58
CA GLU A 94 4.65 -15.24 8.86
C GLU A 94 4.13 -13.84 9.21
N LYS A 95 4.96 -12.81 9.01
CA LYS A 95 4.53 -11.42 9.20
C LYS A 95 3.46 -11.02 8.21
N LEU A 96 3.57 -11.49 6.96
CA LEU A 96 2.53 -11.26 5.97
C LEU A 96 1.22 -11.92 6.41
N ARG A 97 1.24 -13.19 6.84
CA ARG A 97 0.07 -13.90 7.36
C ARG A 97 -0.59 -13.18 8.52
N ASP A 98 0.20 -12.79 9.53
CA ASP A 98 -0.31 -12.05 10.68
C ASP A 98 -0.88 -10.68 10.26
N THR A 99 -0.24 -10.00 9.32
CA THR A 99 -0.72 -8.71 8.80
C THR A 99 -2.05 -8.86 8.05
N LEU A 100 -2.15 -9.83 7.14
CA LEU A 100 -3.35 -10.08 6.32
C LEU A 100 -4.49 -10.67 7.15
N GLY A 101 -4.18 -11.52 8.15
CA GLY A 101 -5.16 -12.10 9.06
C GLY A 101 -5.87 -11.09 9.97
N ARG A 102 -5.36 -9.85 10.06
CA ARG A 102 -5.95 -8.79 10.89
C ARG A 102 -7.08 -8.01 10.23
N GLY A 103 -7.37 -8.24 8.94
CA GLY A 103 -8.57 -7.66 8.31
C GLY A 103 -8.55 -7.62 6.78
N MET A 104 -9.72 -7.82 6.18
CA MET A 104 -9.90 -7.85 4.72
C MET A 104 -9.42 -6.56 4.03
N MET A 105 -9.53 -5.40 4.68
CA MET A 105 -9.05 -4.14 4.08
C MET A 105 -7.54 -4.08 3.88
N ARG A 106 -6.75 -4.85 4.66
CA ARG A 106 -5.31 -4.95 4.45
C ARG A 106 -4.99 -5.76 3.19
N VAL A 107 -5.74 -6.85 2.98
CA VAL A 107 -5.68 -7.65 1.74
C VAL A 107 -6.07 -6.80 0.54
N GLU A 108 -7.21 -6.11 0.61
CA GLU A 108 -7.72 -5.22 -0.43
C GLU A 108 -6.70 -4.14 -0.81
N MET A 109 -6.07 -3.51 0.18
CA MET A 109 -5.04 -2.49 -0.03
C MET A 109 -3.79 -3.06 -0.71
N LEU A 110 -3.30 -4.21 -0.27
CA LEU A 110 -2.14 -4.87 -0.88
C LEU A 110 -2.44 -5.26 -2.33
N MET A 111 -3.62 -5.83 -2.60
CA MET A 111 -4.05 -6.19 -3.95
C MET A 111 -4.22 -4.97 -4.85
N ALA A 112 -4.68 -3.83 -4.31
CA ALA A 112 -4.76 -2.57 -5.06
C ALA A 112 -3.37 -2.09 -5.48
N LEU A 113 -2.37 -2.15 -4.58
CA LEU A 113 -0.98 -1.78 -4.89
C LEU A 113 -0.36 -2.71 -5.94
N LEU A 114 -0.52 -4.03 -5.78
CA LEU A 114 -0.03 -5.03 -6.75
C LEU A 114 -0.66 -4.81 -8.13
N SER A 115 -1.99 -4.62 -8.17
CA SER A 115 -2.70 -4.34 -9.42
C SER A 115 -2.19 -3.06 -10.09
N ARG A 116 -1.89 -2.01 -9.30
CA ARG A 116 -1.38 -0.75 -9.82
C ARG A 116 0.04 -0.86 -10.36
N GLY A 117 0.94 -1.57 -9.67
CA GLY A 117 2.29 -1.81 -10.18
C GLY A 117 2.28 -2.56 -11.52
N ASN A 118 1.39 -3.54 -11.67
CA ASN A 118 1.19 -4.24 -12.94
C ASN A 118 0.69 -3.34 -14.06
N GLU A 119 -0.25 -2.45 -13.78
CA GLU A 119 -0.74 -1.48 -14.75
C GLU A 119 0.38 -0.54 -15.22
N ILE A 120 1.20 -0.03 -14.30
CA ILE A 120 2.33 0.84 -14.62
C ILE A 120 3.34 0.12 -15.52
N CYS A 121 3.75 -1.10 -15.17
CA CYS A 121 4.67 -1.90 -15.98
C CYS A 121 4.11 -2.24 -17.37
N ARG A 122 2.82 -2.57 -17.48
CA ARG A 122 2.18 -2.88 -18.77
C ARG A 122 2.07 -1.66 -19.67
N ASN A 123 1.69 -0.51 -19.12
CA ASN A 123 1.55 0.72 -19.89
C ASN A 123 2.90 1.17 -20.46
N SER A 124 3.99 1.03 -19.70
CA SER A 124 5.34 1.36 -20.16
C SER A 124 5.86 0.44 -21.28
N ASN A 125 5.46 -0.84 -21.31
CA ASN A 125 5.83 -1.75 -22.40
C ASN A 125 5.06 -1.48 -23.69
N ASN A 126 3.87 -0.88 -23.58
CA ASN A 126 3.01 -0.53 -24.72
C ASN A 126 3.38 0.84 -25.32
N ASP A 127 3.87 1.78 -24.51
CA ASP A 127 4.37 3.10 -24.94
C ASP A 127 5.79 3.00 -25.54
N LYS A 128 5.92 2.38 -26.72
CA LYS A 128 7.18 2.32 -27.48
C LYS A 128 7.63 3.67 -28.09
N GLY A 129 7.01 4.80 -27.73
CA GLY A 129 7.19 6.08 -28.42
C GLY A 129 7.16 7.36 -27.59
N GLY A 130 7.19 7.31 -26.25
CA GLY A 130 7.08 8.51 -25.41
C GLY A 130 7.98 8.50 -24.18
N ASN A 131 8.40 9.69 -23.74
CA ASN A 131 9.39 10.01 -22.68
C ASN A 131 9.19 9.38 -21.27
N ASN A 132 8.26 8.44 -21.08
CA ASN A 132 7.92 7.81 -19.79
C ASN A 132 8.14 6.28 -19.81
N THR A 133 9.24 5.82 -20.40
CA THR A 133 9.62 4.41 -20.28
C THR A 133 10.05 4.12 -18.85
N VAL A 134 9.30 3.29 -18.13
CA VAL A 134 9.79 2.68 -16.89
C VAL A 134 11.06 1.91 -17.26
N ASP A 135 12.16 2.22 -16.58
CA ASP A 135 13.45 1.54 -16.78
C ASP A 135 13.23 0.02 -16.68
N HIS A 136 13.80 -0.74 -17.61
CA HIS A 136 13.74 -2.19 -17.63
C HIS A 136 14.17 -2.79 -16.27
N ASN A 137 15.14 -2.15 -15.60
CA ASN A 137 15.59 -2.56 -14.27
C ASN A 137 14.47 -2.45 -13.22
N VAL A 138 13.60 -1.43 -13.32
CA VAL A 138 12.48 -1.21 -12.41
C VAL A 138 11.37 -2.22 -12.65
N ALA A 139 11.09 -2.57 -13.91
CA ALA A 139 10.11 -3.59 -14.25
C ALA A 139 10.53 -4.98 -13.76
N GLU A 140 11.82 -5.33 -13.88
CA GLU A 140 12.36 -6.57 -13.34
C GLU A 140 12.32 -6.61 -11.81
N ALA A 141 12.73 -5.51 -11.16
CA ALA A 141 12.66 -5.37 -9.72
C ALA A 141 11.22 -5.45 -9.16
N TRP A 142 10.23 -5.06 -9.96
CA TRP A 142 8.82 -5.26 -9.64
C TRP A 142 8.38 -6.70 -9.79
N ALA A 143 8.70 -7.33 -10.92
CA ALA A 143 8.32 -8.72 -11.19
C ALA A 143 8.84 -9.66 -10.09
N GLU A 144 10.07 -9.43 -9.62
CA GLU A 144 10.64 -10.20 -8.52
C GLU A 144 9.90 -9.97 -7.20
N ARG A 145 9.56 -8.72 -6.86
CA ARG A 145 8.74 -8.41 -5.69
C ARG A 145 7.38 -9.08 -5.78
N GLU A 146 6.67 -8.89 -6.88
CA GLU A 146 5.34 -9.48 -7.10
C GLU A 146 5.40 -11.00 -6.95
N ARG A 147 6.39 -11.67 -7.55
CA ARG A 147 6.61 -13.11 -7.42
C ARG A 147 6.80 -13.52 -5.96
N ILE A 148 7.64 -12.81 -5.21
CA ILE A 148 7.85 -13.05 -3.78
C ILE A 148 6.52 -12.87 -3.01
N PHE A 149 5.79 -11.78 -3.25
CA PHE A 149 4.52 -11.50 -2.58
C PHE A 149 3.44 -12.53 -2.87
N MET A 150 3.23 -12.88 -4.13
CA MET A 150 2.23 -13.87 -4.54
C MET A 150 2.61 -15.26 -4.03
N GLY A 151 3.90 -15.62 -4.02
CA GLY A 151 4.38 -16.84 -3.38
C GLY A 151 4.09 -16.87 -1.89
N MET A 152 4.29 -15.74 -1.19
CA MET A 152 3.93 -15.65 0.23
C MET A 152 2.41 -15.72 0.44
N ILE A 153 1.58 -15.06 -0.36
CA ILE A 153 0.10 -15.14 -0.26
C ILE A 153 -0.37 -16.59 -0.49
N GLY A 154 0.16 -17.28 -1.50
CA GLY A 154 -0.18 -18.68 -1.78
C GLY A 154 0.26 -19.65 -0.68
N SER A 155 1.32 -19.34 0.06
CA SER A 155 1.78 -20.14 1.22
C SER A 155 0.99 -19.90 2.51
N VAL A 156 0.10 -18.92 2.51
CA VAL A 156 -0.68 -18.48 3.67
C VAL A 156 -2.11 -19.03 3.67
N GLN A 157 -2.58 -19.58 2.54
CA GLN A 157 -3.84 -20.33 2.42
C GLN A 157 -3.68 -21.78 2.84
#